data_AF-A0A934AYG0-F1
#
_entry.id   AF-A0A934AYG0-F1
#
_cell.length_a   1.000
_cell.length_b   1.000
_cell.length_c   1.000
_cell.angle_alpha   90.00
_cell.angle_beta   90.00
_cell.angle_gamma   90.00
#
_symmetry.space_group_name_H-M   'P 1'
#
loop_
_entity.id
_entity.type
_entity.pdbx_description
1 polymer ?
#
loop_
_entity_poly.entity_id
_entity_poly.type
_entity_poly.pdbx_seq_one_letter_code
_entity_poly.pdbx_strand_id
1 'polypeptide(L)' 'MSTNKNKNKAKKRRMRMLLWANGIDDVISLARMIGKSRQATSDVLYGNKVFPSVRRAIALVLNKTVEELWPENGHKKAA' A
#
# COMPACT_ATOMS: atom_id res chain seq x y z
N MET A 1 11.65 1.18 -24.42
CA MET A 1 10.35 1.72 -23.96
C MET A 1 9.74 0.78 -22.91
N SER A 2 9.92 1.04 -21.62
CA SER A 2 9.41 0.15 -20.56
C SER A 2 7.94 0.40 -20.30
N THR A 3 7.12 -0.57 -20.71
CA THR A 3 5.66 -0.56 -20.66
C THR A 3 5.12 -0.38 -19.25
N ASN A 4 4.16 0.54 -19.10
CA ASN A 4 3.55 0.96 -17.82
C ASN A 4 2.97 -0.21 -16.98
N LYS A 5 2.68 -1.35 -17.63
CA LYS A 5 2.20 -2.60 -17.00
C LYS A 5 3.20 -3.20 -15.99
N ASN A 6 4.50 -3.11 -16.23
CA ASN A 6 5.51 -3.70 -15.34
C ASN A 6 5.66 -2.95 -14.01
N LYS A 7 5.45 -1.62 -14.01
CA LYS A 7 5.56 -0.78 -12.80
C LYS A 7 4.49 -1.14 -11.77
N ASN A 8 3.27 -1.43 -12.23
CA ASN A 8 2.16 -1.81 -11.35
C ASN A 8 2.35 -3.21 -10.74
N LYS A 9 2.88 -4.17 -11.53
CA LYS A 9 3.21 -5.52 -11.04
C LYS A 9 4.27 -5.49 -9.93
N ALA A 10 5.30 -4.67 -10.09
CA ALA A 10 6.35 -4.48 -9.08
C ALA A 10 5.79 -3.87 -7.78
N LYS A 11 4.95 -2.84 -7.87
CA LYS A 11 4.29 -2.22 -6.70
C LYS A 11 3.41 -3.20 -5.93
N LYS A 12 2.57 -3.98 -6.64
CA LYS A 12 1.73 -5.02 -6.01
C LYS A 12 2.56 -6.11 -5.33
N ARG A 13 3.72 -6.47 -5.90
CA ARG A 13 4.66 -7.41 -5.27
C ARG A 13 5.27 -6.82 -4.01
N ARG A 14 5.77 -5.58 -4.06
CA ARG A 14 6.33 -4.87 -2.89
C ARG A 14 5.33 -4.83 -1.73
N MET A 15 4.09 -4.41 -2.00
CA MET A 15 3.05 -4.33 -0.97
C MET A 15 2.71 -5.70 -0.37
N ARG A 16 2.63 -6.76 -1.19
CA ARG A 16 2.43 -8.12 -0.67
C ARG A 16 3.56 -8.60 0.23
N MET A 17 4.82 -8.36 -0.15
CA MET A 17 5.95 -8.70 0.73
C MET A 17 5.92 -7.89 2.03
N LEU A 18 5.48 -6.64 1.98
CA LEU A 18 5.37 -5.79 3.16
C LEU A 18 4.28 -6.27 4.12
N LEU A 19 3.17 -6.80 3.59
CA LEU A 19 2.16 -7.48 4.39
C LEU A 19 2.72 -8.73 5.07
N TRP A 20 3.40 -9.60 4.32
CA TRP A 20 4.01 -10.82 4.86
C TRP A 20 5.07 -10.53 5.92
N ALA A 21 5.89 -9.48 5.72
CA ALA A 21 6.87 -9.04 6.70
C ALA A 21 6.25 -8.57 8.02
N ASN A 22 4.97 -8.15 8.00
CA ASN A 22 4.19 -7.78 9.17
C ASN A 22 3.26 -8.91 9.66
N GLY A 23 3.42 -10.13 9.15
CA GLY A 23 2.58 -11.28 9.55
C GLY A 23 1.14 -11.20 9.04
N ILE A 24 0.89 -10.47 7.95
CA ILE A 24 -0.44 -10.31 7.35
C ILE A 24 -0.48 -11.10 6.04
N ASP A 25 -1.24 -12.19 6.02
CA ASP A 25 -1.28 -13.10 4.86
C ASP A 25 -2.00 -12.50 3.64
N ASP A 26 -3.04 -11.71 3.88
CA ASP A 26 -3.94 -11.25 2.83
C ASP A 26 -4.63 -9.90 3.12
N VAL A 27 -5.25 -9.32 2.09
CA VAL A 27 -5.90 -8.00 2.16
C VAL A 27 -7.20 -8.02 2.97
N ILE A 28 -7.89 -9.16 3.07
CA ILE A 28 -9.09 -9.33 3.91
C ILE A 28 -8.68 -9.24 5.38
N SER A 29 -7.60 -9.94 5.75
CA SER A 29 -7.02 -9.88 7.10
C SER A 29 -6.61 -8.46 7.46
N LEU A 30 -5.90 -7.76 6.57
CA LEU A 30 -5.60 -6.32 6.73
C LEU A 30 -6.87 -5.48 6.92
N ALA A 31 -7.87 -5.67 6.06
CA ALA A 31 -9.11 -4.92 6.07
C ALA A 31 -9.88 -5.09 7.39
N ARG A 32 -9.87 -6.31 7.95
CA ARG A 32 -10.42 -6.61 9.29
C ARG A 32 -9.67 -5.87 10.39
N MET A 33 -8.33 -5.86 10.35
CA MET A 33 -7.50 -5.16 11.34
C MET A 33 -7.77 -3.64 11.37
N ILE A 34 -7.98 -3.02 10.21
CA ILE A 34 -8.24 -1.58 10.11
C ILE A 34 -9.73 -1.20 10.18
N GLY A 35 -10.64 -2.18 10.29
CA GLY A 35 -12.09 -1.95 10.30
C GLY A 35 -12.61 -1.30 9.02
N LYS A 36 -12.07 -1.65 7.84
CA LYS A 36 -12.50 -1.12 6.54
C LYS A 36 -12.94 -2.24 5.60
N SER A 37 -13.61 -1.87 4.51
CA SER A 37 -13.99 -2.86 3.49
C SER A 37 -12.76 -3.41 2.76
N ARG A 38 -12.81 -4.69 2.40
CA ARG A 38 -11.78 -5.35 1.58
C ARG A 38 -11.49 -4.54 0.30
N GLN A 39 -12.55 -4.08 -0.37
CA GLN A 39 -12.44 -3.37 -1.64
C GLN A 39 -11.70 -2.03 -1.46
N ALA A 40 -12.09 -1.21 -0.47
CA ALA A 40 -11.43 0.06 -0.20
C ALA A 40 -9.96 -0.15 0.21
N THR A 41 -9.70 -1.17 1.03
CA THR A 41 -8.33 -1.52 1.46
C THR A 41 -7.46 -1.92 0.27
N SER A 42 -7.96 -2.80 -0.61
CA SER A 42 -7.28 -3.21 -1.83
C SER A 42 -7.00 -2.04 -2.77
N ASP A 43 -8.01 -1.18 -2.98
CA ASP A 43 -7.88 -0.02 -3.85
C ASP A 43 -6.83 0.97 -3.34
N VAL A 44 -6.71 1.15 -2.03
CA VAL A 44 -5.70 2.04 -1.44
C VAL A 44 -4.32 1.38 -1.42
N LEU A 45 -4.25 0.12 -0.98
CA LEU A 45 -3.01 -0.65 -0.88
C LEU A 45 -2.24 -0.64 -2.21
N TYR A 46 -2.95 -0.89 -3.30
CA TYR A 46 -2.35 -0.91 -4.64
C TYR A 46 -2.33 0.47 -5.31
N GLY A 47 -2.98 1.47 -4.72
CA GLY A 47 -3.05 2.84 -5.20
C GLY A 47 -3.93 3.02 -6.43
N ASN A 48 -5.00 2.23 -6.54
CA ASN A 48 -6.10 2.47 -7.49
C ASN A 48 -6.95 3.68 -7.06
N LYS A 49 -7.10 3.90 -5.74
CA LYS A 49 -7.85 5.03 -5.16
C LYS A 49 -7.07 5.63 -3.99
N VAL A 50 -7.37 6.89 -3.67
CA VAL A 50 -6.79 7.61 -2.54
C VAL A 50 -7.88 7.85 -1.50
N PHE A 51 -7.80 7.12 -0.38
CA PHE A 51 -8.61 7.38 0.80
C PHE A 51 -7.67 7.65 1.98
N PRO A 52 -7.51 8.91 2.41
CA PRO A 52 -6.55 9.28 3.46
C PRO A 52 -6.73 8.52 4.77
N SER A 53 -7.98 8.29 5.18
CA SER A 53 -8.31 7.52 6.39
C SER A 53 -7.83 6.06 6.31
N VAL A 54 -7.98 5.43 5.15
CA VAL A 54 -7.52 4.05 4.92
C VAL A 54 -6.00 3.99 4.81
N ARG A 55 -5.35 4.97 4.16
CA ARG A 55 -3.88 5.06 4.11
C ARG A 55 -3.27 5.13 5.50
N ARG A 56 -3.78 6.03 6.36
CA ARG A 56 -3.32 6.17 7.74
C ARG A 56 -3.52 4.87 8.53
N ALA A 57 -4.67 4.23 8.39
CA ALA A 57 -4.95 2.98 9.10
C ALA A 57 -4.03 1.83 8.66
N ILE A 58 -3.77 1.68 7.35
CA ILE A 58 -2.82 0.69 6.84
C ILE A 58 -1.40 1.01 7.33
N ALA A 59 -0.99 2.28 7.31
CA ALA A 59 0.32 2.70 7.77
C ALA A 59 0.54 2.36 9.26
N LEU A 60 -0.47 2.59 10.11
CA LEU A 60 -0.46 2.20 11.52
C LEU A 60 -0.27 0.70 11.71
N VAL A 61 -1.04 -0.13 10.98
CA VAL A 61 -0.94 -1.61 11.08
C VAL A 61 0.42 -2.11 10.62
N LEU A 62 1.03 -1.47 9.62
CA LEU A 62 2.34 -1.85 9.08
C LEU A 62 3.51 -1.20 9.82
N ASN A 63 3.23 -0.44 10.87
CA ASN A 63 4.21 0.36 11.63
C ASN A 63 5.12 1.20 10.71
N LYS A 64 4.47 1.91 9.76
CA LYS A 64 5.10 2.78 8.76
C LYS A 64 4.39 4.12 8.71
N THR A 65 5.02 5.12 8.09
CA THR A 65 4.35 6.37 7.73
C THR A 65 3.63 6.26 6.39
N VAL A 66 2.68 7.16 6.15
CA VAL A 66 1.94 7.20 4.87
C VAL A 66 2.90 7.53 3.72
N GLU A 67 3.90 8.38 3.97
CA GLU A 67 4.91 8.84 3.03
C GLU A 67 5.89 7.73 2.64
N GLU A 68 6.21 6.81 3.56
CA GLU A 68 7.06 5.64 3.26
C GLU A 68 6.37 4.65 2.31
N LEU A 69 5.05 4.47 2.48
CA LEU A 69 4.24 3.53 1.73
C LEU A 69 3.76 4.13 0.39
N TRP A 70 3.35 5.39 0.40
CA TRP A 70 2.89 6.15 -0.77
C TRP A 70 3.56 7.53 -0.81
N PRO A 71 4.84 7.61 -1.23
CA PRO A 71 5.49 8.90 -1.42
C PRO A 71 4.69 9.71 -2.45
N GLU A 72 4.23 10.91 -2.05
CA GLU A 72 3.40 11.76 -2.91
C GLU A 72 4.16 12.31 -4.11
N ASN A 73 5.50 12.30 -4.07
CA ASN A 73 6.35 12.82 -5.11
C ASN A 73 7.25 11.75 -5.73
N GLY A 74 7.05 11.49 -7.02
CA GLY A 74 8.05 10.88 -7.89
C GLY A 74 9.27 11.77 -8.19
N HIS A 75 9.59 12.73 -7.32
CA HIS A 75 10.78 13.57 -7.45
C HIS A 75 11.81 13.16 -6.40
N LYS A 76 12.91 12.62 -6.94
CA LYS A 76 14.21 12.41 -6.29
C LYS A 76 14.41 13.36 -5.10
N LYS A 77 14.50 12.83 -3.87
CA LYS A 77 15.49 13.39 -2.95
C LYS A 77 16.85 12.86 -3.41
N ALA A 78 17.46 13.59 -4.35
CA ALA A 78 18.91 13.59 -4.45
C ALA A 78 19.39 14.32 -3.20
N ALA A 79 19.95 13.57 -2.27
CA ALA A 79 20.85 14.07 -1.24
C ALA A 79 22.22 13.47 -1.54
#